data_AF-A0A2J4R3T6-F1
#
_entry.id   AF-A0A2J4R3T6-F1
#
_cell.length_a   1.000
_cell.length_b   1.000
_cell.length_c   1.000
_cell.angle_alpha   90.00
_cell.angle_beta   90.00
_cell.angle_gamma   90.00
#
_symmetry.space_group_name_H-M   'P 1'
#
loop_
_entity.id
_entity.type
_entity.pdbx_description
1 polymer ?
#
loop_
_entity_poly.entity_id
_entity_poly.type
_entity_poly.pdbx_seq_one_letter_code
_entity_poly.pdbx_strand_id
1 'polypeptide(L)'
;MWYKRQLFAVWAAINAFNMVDGIDGLLGGLSSVSFAATGIILWFDGQYSLAMWCFAMIAAILPYILLNLGALGRRYKVFMGDAGSTMIGFTIIWILLETTQGKTHPISPVTALWIIAIPLMDMVAIMYRRLRKGMSPFSPDRQHIHHLIMRAGFTSRQAFVLITLAAALLALVGVVAEYTRIVPEWVMLILFLLAFFLYGYCIKRAWKVARMVKRIRRRIRRHSGNNPN
;
A
#
# COMPACT_ATOMS: atom_id res chain seq x y z
N MET A 1 18.60 23.35 -7.64
CA MET A 1 17.35 22.88 -8.29
C MET A 1 17.02 21.41 -7.99
N TRP A 2 18.03 20.52 -7.89
CA TRP A 2 17.86 19.09 -7.57
C TRP A 2 17.26 18.81 -6.19
N TYR A 3 17.73 19.51 -5.15
CA TYR A 3 17.24 19.34 -3.77
C TYR A 3 15.74 19.63 -3.61
N LYS A 4 15.22 20.65 -4.30
CA LYS A 4 13.78 20.99 -4.27
C LYS A 4 12.90 19.86 -4.80
N ARG A 5 13.35 19.14 -5.85
CA ARG A 5 12.61 18.01 -6.43
C ARG A 5 12.61 16.81 -5.49
N GLN A 6 13.73 16.53 -4.84
CA GLN A 6 13.84 15.44 -3.86
C GLN A 6 12.95 15.70 -2.65
N LEU A 7 13.02 16.90 -2.05
CA LEU A 7 12.15 17.27 -0.93
C LEU A 7 10.67 17.15 -1.28
N PHE A 8 10.28 17.57 -2.49
CA PHE A 8 8.91 17.41 -2.96
C PHE A 8 8.51 15.93 -3.09
N ALA A 9 9.38 15.08 -3.64
CA ALA A 9 9.13 13.65 -3.77
C ALA A 9 8.98 12.96 -2.40
N VAL A 10 9.84 13.32 -1.44
CA VAL A 10 9.77 12.81 -0.06
C VAL A 10 8.48 13.24 0.61
N TRP A 11 8.16 14.53 0.56
CA TRP A 11 6.92 15.06 1.11
C TRP A 11 5.67 14.42 0.48
N ALA A 12 5.68 14.22 -0.84
CA ALA A 12 4.59 13.53 -1.53
C ALA A 12 4.48 12.06 -1.10
N ALA A 13 5.59 11.35 -0.99
CA ALA A 13 5.59 9.95 -0.58
C ALA A 13 5.10 9.76 0.87
N ILE A 14 5.44 10.67 1.79
CA ILE A 14 4.90 10.69 3.16
C ILE A 14 3.39 10.90 3.13
N ASN A 15 2.91 11.85 2.33
CA ASN A 15 1.48 12.10 2.18
C ASN A 15 0.74 10.94 1.53
N ALA A 16 1.39 10.12 0.71
CA ALA A 16 0.78 8.91 0.15
C ALA A 16 0.27 7.97 1.25
N PHE A 17 1.05 7.78 2.32
CA PHE A 17 0.63 6.96 3.47
C PHE A 17 -0.51 7.59 4.25
N ASN A 18 -0.46 8.91 4.49
CA ASN A 18 -1.55 9.63 5.15
C ASN A 18 -2.86 9.49 4.35
N MET A 19 -2.81 9.71 3.03
CA MET A 19 -3.99 9.62 2.16
C MET A 19 -4.65 8.24 2.12
N VAL A 20 -3.90 7.16 2.37
CA VAL A 20 -4.44 5.79 2.32
C VAL A 20 -5.18 5.39 3.59
N ASP A 21 -4.96 6.11 4.69
CA ASP A 21 -5.59 5.85 6.00
C ASP A 21 -7.08 6.24 6.00
N GLY A 22 -7.91 5.43 5.34
CA GLY A 22 -9.36 5.67 5.22
C GLY A 22 -10.24 4.54 5.73
N ILE A 23 -9.67 3.39 6.09
CA ILE A 23 -10.39 2.27 6.72
C ILE A 23 -9.56 1.63 7.83
N ASP A 24 -10.26 1.05 8.81
CA ASP A 24 -9.66 0.35 9.95
C ASP A 24 -8.64 -0.72 9.48
N GLY A 25 -7.42 -0.63 10.00
CA GLY A 25 -6.31 -1.58 9.84
C GLY A 25 -5.42 -1.31 8.63
N LEU A 26 -5.87 -0.52 7.64
CA LEU A 26 -5.20 -0.44 6.35
C LEU A 26 -3.83 0.21 6.40
N LEU A 27 -3.70 1.37 7.04
CA LEU A 27 -2.41 2.02 7.20
C LEU A 27 -1.41 1.11 7.92
N GLY A 28 -1.82 0.51 9.03
CA GLY A 28 -0.97 -0.42 9.79
C GLY A 28 -0.54 -1.62 8.95
N GLY A 29 -1.47 -2.25 8.22
CA GLY A 29 -1.16 -3.39 7.36
C GLY A 29 -0.19 -3.05 6.23
N LEU A 30 -0.41 -1.95 5.51
CA LEU A 30 0.47 -1.51 4.42
C LEU A 30 1.86 -1.10 4.93
N SER A 31 1.91 -0.48 6.10
CA SER A 31 3.16 -0.11 6.76
C SER A 31 3.93 -1.33 7.20
N SER A 32 3.26 -2.31 7.81
CA SER A 32 3.88 -3.59 8.19
C SER A 32 4.43 -4.35 6.98
N VAL A 33 3.72 -4.36 5.85
CA VAL A 33 4.23 -4.93 4.59
C VAL A 33 5.49 -4.21 4.12
N SER A 34 5.48 -2.87 4.16
CA SER A 34 6.63 -2.05 3.73
C SER A 34 7.86 -2.30 4.61
N PHE A 35 7.69 -2.30 5.93
CA PHE A 35 8.74 -2.61 6.88
C PHE A 35 9.22 -4.06 6.75
N ALA A 36 8.32 -5.03 6.54
CA ALA A 36 8.70 -6.43 6.41
C ALA A 36 9.57 -6.64 5.17
N ALA A 37 9.14 -6.12 4.01
CA ALA A 37 9.91 -6.22 2.77
C ALA A 37 11.29 -5.56 2.89
N THR A 38 11.33 -4.34 3.44
CA THR A 38 12.59 -3.59 3.64
C THR A 38 13.50 -4.32 4.63
N GLY A 39 12.97 -4.78 5.77
CA GLY A 39 13.72 -5.50 6.79
C GLY A 39 14.27 -6.84 6.30
N ILE A 40 13.52 -7.57 5.48
CA ILE A 40 13.97 -8.82 4.85
C ILE A 40 15.15 -8.56 3.92
N ILE A 41 15.06 -7.56 3.03
CA ILE A 41 16.17 -7.22 2.12
C ILE A 41 17.42 -6.84 2.92
N LEU A 42 17.27 -5.97 3.92
CA LEU A 42 18.38 -5.52 4.76
C LEU A 42 19.02 -6.64 5.58
N TRP A 43 18.21 -7.59 6.06
CA TRP A 43 18.71 -8.75 6.76
C TRP A 43 19.63 -9.59 5.86
N PHE A 44 19.21 -9.84 4.62
CA PHE A 44 20.03 -10.59 3.66
C PHE A 44 21.26 -9.83 3.16
N ASP A 45 21.20 -8.50 3.12
CA ASP A 45 22.35 -7.65 2.81
C ASP A 45 23.37 -7.58 3.96
N GLY A 46 22.99 -7.98 5.18
CA GLY A 46 23.83 -7.92 6.38
C GLY A 46 23.71 -6.62 7.19
N GLN A 47 22.75 -5.75 6.84
CA GLN A 47 22.44 -4.52 7.57
C GLN A 47 21.47 -4.77 8.73
N TYR A 48 21.90 -5.61 9.67
CA TYR A 48 21.07 -6.08 10.77
C TYR A 48 20.49 -4.96 11.65
N SER A 49 21.23 -3.86 11.84
CA SER A 49 20.74 -2.73 12.65
C SER A 49 19.47 -2.11 12.06
N LEU A 50 19.49 -1.76 10.76
CA LEU A 50 18.32 -1.19 10.08
C LEU A 50 17.19 -2.23 9.89
N ALA A 51 17.55 -3.51 9.68
CA ALA A 51 16.56 -4.59 9.63
C ALA A 51 15.80 -4.71 10.95
N MET A 52 16.51 -4.66 12.09
CA MET A 52 15.89 -4.70 13.42
C MET A 52 14.99 -3.50 13.69
N TRP A 53 15.34 -2.29 13.20
CA TRP A 53 14.44 -1.14 13.25
C TRP A 53 13.13 -1.40 12.50
N CYS A 54 13.19 -2.02 11.32
CA CYS A 54 11.99 -2.37 10.56
C CYS A 54 11.12 -3.38 11.33
N PHE A 55 11.71 -4.43 11.90
CA PHE A 55 10.98 -5.43 12.68
C PHE A 55 10.42 -4.87 14.00
N ALA A 56 11.14 -3.97 14.66
CA ALA A 56 10.66 -3.27 15.84
C ALA A 56 9.45 -2.38 15.52
N MET A 57 9.45 -1.69 14.37
CA MET A 57 8.29 -0.92 13.91
C MET A 57 7.07 -1.82 13.68
N ILE A 58 7.24 -3.01 13.09
CA ILE A 58 6.15 -3.99 12.96
C ILE A 58 5.61 -4.40 14.33
N ALA A 59 6.51 -4.73 15.27
CA ALA A 59 6.13 -5.11 16.62
C ALA A 59 5.33 -3.99 17.34
N ALA A 60 5.69 -2.72 17.13
CA ALA A 60 4.96 -1.58 17.67
C ALA A 60 3.60 -1.34 16.98
N ILE A 61 3.50 -1.61 15.67
CA ILE A 61 2.27 -1.43 14.88
C ILE A 61 1.24 -2.54 15.15
N LEU A 62 1.67 -3.76 15.49
CA LEU A 62 0.78 -4.90 15.70
C LEU A 62 -0.31 -4.64 16.76
N PRO A 63 0.00 -4.16 17.99
CA PRO A 63 -1.01 -3.79 18.97
C PRO A 63 -1.98 -2.72 18.45
N TYR A 64 -1.46 -1.72 17.72
CA TYR A 64 -2.29 -0.70 17.09
C TYR A 64 -3.28 -1.30 16.09
N ILE A 65 -2.85 -2.19 15.19
CA ILE A 65 -3.74 -2.85 14.22
C ILE A 65 -4.87 -3.60 14.94
N LEU A 66 -4.54 -4.36 16.00
CA LEU A 66 -5.52 -5.13 16.77
C LEU A 66 -6.58 -4.22 17.41
N LEU A 67 -6.14 -3.13 18.05
CA LEU A 67 -7.03 -2.15 18.66
C LEU A 67 -7.87 -1.41 17.61
N ASN A 68 -7.26 -1.03 16.49
CA ASN A 68 -7.93 -0.29 15.41
C ASN A 68 -8.99 -1.15 14.69
N LEU A 69 -8.74 -2.45 14.51
CA LEU A 69 -9.74 -3.41 14.00
C LEU A 69 -10.86 -3.74 15.00
N GLY A 70 -10.72 -3.28 16.25
CA GLY A 70 -11.66 -3.51 17.34
C GLY A 70 -11.65 -4.93 17.89
N ALA A 71 -10.50 -5.63 17.82
CA ALA A 71 -10.37 -7.02 18.26
C ALA A 71 -10.67 -7.19 19.77
N LEU A 72 -10.30 -6.19 20.59
CA LEU A 72 -10.56 -6.13 22.03
C LEU A 72 -11.93 -5.51 22.38
N GLY A 73 -12.79 -5.28 21.38
CA GLY A 73 -14.09 -4.63 21.53
C GLY A 73 -14.08 -3.15 21.14
N ARG A 74 -15.25 -2.63 20.73
CA ARG A 74 -15.39 -1.26 20.21
C ARG A 74 -14.98 -0.16 21.19
N ARG A 75 -15.02 -0.44 22.50
CA ARG A 75 -14.66 0.51 23.56
C ARG A 75 -13.17 0.87 23.54
N TYR A 76 -12.31 -0.05 23.12
CA TYR A 76 -10.86 0.12 23.10
C TYR A 76 -10.34 0.47 21.71
N LYS A 77 -11.23 0.89 20.80
CA LYS A 77 -10.85 1.21 19.43
C LYS A 77 -10.00 2.48 19.42
N VAL A 78 -8.78 2.36 18.90
CA VAL A 78 -7.82 3.46 18.73
C VAL A 78 -7.76 3.85 17.27
N PHE A 79 -7.73 5.15 16.97
CA PHE A 79 -7.52 5.69 15.63
C PHE A 79 -6.11 6.29 15.53
N MET A 80 -5.48 6.15 14.37
CA MET A 80 -4.12 6.66 14.14
C MET A 80 -4.04 8.18 14.33
N GLY A 81 -5.00 8.90 13.73
CA GLY A 81 -4.90 10.33 13.48
C GLY A 81 -3.82 10.68 12.45
N ASP A 82 -3.86 11.91 11.97
CA ASP A 82 -2.95 12.41 10.92
C ASP A 82 -1.48 12.43 11.39
N ALA A 83 -1.24 12.69 12.68
CA ALA A 83 0.10 12.71 13.26
C ALA A 83 0.75 11.31 13.21
N GLY A 84 -0.01 10.27 13.56
CA GLY A 84 0.50 8.90 13.52
C GLY A 84 0.75 8.41 12.10
N SER A 85 -0.18 8.70 11.17
CA SER A 85 -0.04 8.29 9.77
C SER A 85 1.13 8.94 9.06
N THR A 86 1.35 10.24 9.31
CA THR A 86 2.51 10.97 8.80
C THR A 86 3.82 10.52 9.42
N MET A 87 3.85 10.23 10.73
CA MET A 87 5.06 9.69 11.39
C MET A 87 5.47 8.34 10.78
N ILE A 88 4.53 7.40 10.63
CA ILE A 88 4.82 6.10 10.02
C ILE A 88 5.27 6.27 8.56
N GLY A 89 4.55 7.10 7.79
CA GLY A 89 4.94 7.41 6.41
C GLY A 89 6.35 7.98 6.33
N PHE A 90 6.69 8.93 7.21
CA PHE A 90 8.03 9.49 7.32
C PHE A 90 9.08 8.42 7.62
N THR A 91 8.86 7.56 8.60
CA THR A 91 9.83 6.50 8.96
C THR A 91 10.08 5.54 7.81
N ILE A 92 9.04 5.13 7.07
CA ILE A 92 9.18 4.25 5.90
C ILE A 92 10.02 4.95 4.81
N ILE A 93 9.67 6.19 4.47
CA ILE A 93 10.38 6.92 3.42
C ILE A 93 11.81 7.23 3.83
N TRP A 94 12.07 7.55 5.09
CA TRP A 94 13.41 7.77 5.61
C TRP A 94 14.29 6.52 5.48
N ILE A 95 13.80 5.35 5.92
CA ILE A 95 14.55 4.08 5.77
C ILE A 95 14.77 3.76 4.29
N LEU A 96 13.78 3.96 3.42
CA LEU A 96 13.94 3.72 1.97
C LEU A 96 14.96 4.68 1.35
N LEU A 97 15.03 5.93 1.79
CA LEU A 97 16.07 6.86 1.32
C LEU A 97 17.45 6.44 1.80
N GLU A 98 17.60 6.06 3.07
CA GLU A 98 18.88 5.59 3.61
C GLU A 98 19.36 4.33 2.86
N THR A 99 18.44 3.43 2.52
CA THR A 99 18.77 2.16 1.86
C THR A 99 18.91 2.25 0.34
N THR A 100 18.41 3.31 -0.28
CA THR A 100 18.56 3.56 -1.73
C THR A 100 19.65 4.58 -2.05
N GLN A 101 19.96 5.50 -1.12
CA GLN A 101 20.87 6.64 -1.33
C GLN A 101 21.98 6.75 -0.26
N GLY A 102 21.97 5.93 0.78
CA GLY A 102 23.05 5.83 1.77
C GLY A 102 24.22 4.97 1.28
N LYS A 103 25.35 5.01 1.98
CA LYS A 103 26.66 4.53 1.48
C LYS A 103 26.70 3.12 0.90
N THR A 104 25.89 2.20 1.43
CA THR A 104 25.87 0.79 1.03
C THR A 104 24.81 0.46 -0.02
N HIS A 105 23.84 1.35 -0.27
CA HIS A 105 22.76 1.23 -1.28
C HIS A 105 22.20 -0.20 -1.48
N PRO A 106 21.75 -0.90 -0.42
CA PRO A 106 21.28 -2.29 -0.51
C PRO A 106 20.00 -2.50 -1.31
N ILE A 107 19.24 -1.42 -1.56
CA ILE A 107 17.96 -1.48 -2.25
C ILE A 107 18.03 -0.58 -3.49
N SER A 108 17.70 -1.12 -4.65
CA SER A 108 17.53 -0.29 -5.85
C SER A 108 16.33 0.68 -5.71
N PRO A 109 16.42 1.92 -6.27
CA PRO A 109 15.30 2.87 -6.24
C PRO A 109 14.00 2.30 -6.84
N VAL A 110 14.10 1.43 -7.86
CA VAL A 110 12.93 0.77 -8.44
C VAL A 110 12.31 -0.22 -7.47
N THR A 111 13.08 -1.02 -6.75
CA THR A 111 12.55 -1.93 -5.71
C THR A 111 11.82 -1.16 -4.62
N ALA A 112 12.29 0.03 -4.24
CA ALA A 112 11.56 0.89 -3.29
C ALA A 112 10.15 1.25 -3.80
N LEU A 113 9.95 1.44 -5.10
CA LEU A 113 8.61 1.67 -5.69
C LEU A 113 7.69 0.46 -5.49
N TRP A 114 8.21 -0.76 -5.61
CA TRP A 114 7.45 -2.00 -5.39
C TRP A 114 7.04 -2.16 -3.91
N ILE A 115 7.92 -1.82 -2.98
CA ILE A 115 7.67 -1.88 -1.53
C ILE A 115 6.48 -0.99 -1.13
N ILE A 116 6.41 0.23 -1.68
CA ILE A 116 5.34 1.20 -1.37
C ILE A 116 4.31 1.34 -2.50
N ALA A 117 4.19 0.31 -3.36
CA ALA A 117 3.45 0.39 -4.62
C ALA A 117 2.01 0.85 -4.42
N ILE A 118 1.26 0.24 -3.49
CA ILE A 118 -0.16 0.54 -3.30
C ILE A 118 -0.38 1.99 -2.83
N PRO A 119 0.25 2.49 -1.75
CA PRO A 119 0.12 3.90 -1.37
C PRO A 119 0.49 4.87 -2.47
N LEU A 120 1.60 4.62 -3.16
CA LEU A 120 2.09 5.47 -4.24
C LEU A 120 1.11 5.49 -5.43
N MET A 121 0.68 4.31 -5.88
CA MET A 121 -0.26 4.15 -7.00
C MET A 121 -1.61 4.83 -6.72
N ASP A 122 -2.18 4.63 -5.52
CA ASP A 122 -3.47 5.22 -5.14
C ASP A 122 -3.38 6.75 -5.11
N MET A 123 -2.34 7.30 -4.47
CA MET A 123 -2.10 8.74 -4.40
C MET A 123 -1.99 9.35 -5.80
N VAL A 124 -1.10 8.81 -6.65
CA VAL A 124 -0.87 9.37 -8.00
C VAL A 124 -2.13 9.24 -8.87
N ALA A 125 -2.84 8.11 -8.81
CA ALA A 125 -4.08 7.91 -9.56
C ALA A 125 -5.19 8.89 -9.15
N ILE A 126 -5.27 9.25 -7.87
CA ILE A 126 -6.23 10.24 -7.36
C ILE A 126 -5.82 11.64 -7.78
N MET A 127 -4.57 12.04 -7.55
CA MET A 127 -4.05 13.35 -7.95
C MET A 127 -4.25 13.60 -9.45
N TYR A 128 -3.92 12.62 -10.29
CA TYR A 128 -4.12 12.71 -11.74
C TYR A 128 -5.59 12.89 -12.13
N ARG A 129 -6.52 12.22 -11.44
CA ARG A 129 -7.96 12.38 -11.69
C ARG A 129 -8.50 13.74 -11.24
N ARG A 130 -7.98 14.28 -10.14
CA ARG A 130 -8.33 15.61 -9.63
C ARG A 130 -7.88 16.69 -10.61
N LEU A 131 -6.62 16.62 -11.05
CA LEU A 131 -6.05 17.54 -12.03
C LEU A 131 -6.85 17.55 -13.35
N ARG A 132 -7.27 16.37 -13.85
CA ARG A 132 -8.13 16.28 -15.05
C ARG A 132 -9.53 16.87 -14.87
N LYS A 133 -9.98 17.11 -13.65
CA LYS A 133 -11.26 17.76 -13.32
C LYS A 133 -11.10 19.23 -12.95
N GLY A 134 -9.90 19.80 -13.08
CA GLY A 134 -9.60 21.17 -12.65
C GLY A 134 -9.66 21.37 -11.14
N MET A 135 -9.68 20.29 -10.35
CA MET A 135 -9.68 20.38 -8.88
C MET A 135 -8.25 20.37 -8.35
N SER A 136 -8.05 21.01 -7.20
CA SER A 136 -6.75 20.95 -6.51
C SER A 136 -6.38 19.49 -6.21
N PRO A 137 -5.12 19.08 -6.45
CA PRO A 137 -4.66 17.72 -6.21
C PRO A 137 -4.72 17.30 -4.74
N PHE A 138 -4.91 18.24 -3.79
CA PHE A 138 -4.93 18.00 -2.35
C PHE A 138 -6.33 18.15 -1.70
N SER A 139 -7.38 18.45 -2.48
CA SER A 139 -8.74 18.53 -1.93
C SER A 139 -9.21 17.17 -1.38
N PRO A 140 -9.94 17.10 -0.24
CA PRO A 140 -10.46 15.83 0.29
C PRO A 140 -11.33 15.10 -0.75
N ASP A 141 -11.10 13.81 -1.00
CA ASP A 141 -11.92 13.00 -1.93
C ASP A 141 -12.13 11.59 -1.38
N ARG A 142 -13.29 11.01 -1.67
CA ARG A 142 -13.73 9.69 -1.20
C ARG A 142 -13.57 8.61 -2.29
N GLN A 143 -12.48 8.67 -3.06
CA GLN A 143 -12.25 7.82 -4.24
C GLN A 143 -11.05 6.91 -4.17
N HIS A 144 -10.48 6.72 -2.98
CA HIS A 144 -9.46 5.72 -2.69
C HIS A 144 -9.90 4.31 -3.07
N ILE A 145 -8.91 3.45 -3.34
CA ILE A 145 -9.15 2.05 -3.68
C ILE A 145 -10.08 1.32 -2.70
N HIS A 146 -9.96 1.59 -1.40
CA HIS A 146 -10.81 0.97 -0.39
C HIS A 146 -12.29 1.32 -0.57
N HIS A 147 -12.62 2.56 -0.93
CA HIS A 147 -14.00 2.96 -1.23
C HIS A 147 -14.54 2.27 -2.48
N LEU A 148 -13.70 2.05 -3.49
CA LEU A 148 -14.11 1.33 -4.71
C LEU A 148 -14.42 -0.14 -4.42
N ILE A 149 -13.59 -0.80 -3.62
CA ILE A 149 -13.81 -2.19 -3.20
C ILE A 149 -15.08 -2.28 -2.34
N MET A 150 -15.30 -1.35 -1.42
CA MET A 150 -16.53 -1.32 -0.61
C MET A 150 -17.79 -1.09 -1.47
N ARG A 151 -17.74 -0.18 -2.47
CA ARG A 151 -18.85 0.02 -3.43
C ARG A 151 -19.15 -1.23 -4.27
N ALA A 152 -18.15 -2.09 -4.48
CA ALA A 152 -18.35 -3.38 -5.13
C ALA A 152 -19.13 -4.40 -4.26
N GLY A 153 -19.34 -4.12 -2.97
CA GLY A 153 -20.09 -4.96 -2.04
C GLY A 153 -19.21 -5.79 -1.11
N PHE A 154 -17.96 -5.40 -0.92
CA PHE A 154 -17.07 -5.96 0.11
C PHE A 154 -17.20 -5.16 1.41
N THR A 155 -16.96 -5.82 2.54
CA THR A 155 -16.89 -5.14 3.84
C THR A 155 -15.56 -4.40 3.99
N SER A 156 -15.49 -3.45 4.94
CA SER A 156 -14.24 -2.73 5.25
C SER A 156 -13.08 -3.69 5.56
N ARG A 157 -13.33 -4.72 6.39
CA ARG A 157 -12.33 -5.77 6.72
C ARG A 157 -11.89 -6.57 5.49
N GLN A 158 -12.82 -6.90 4.58
CA GLN A 158 -12.47 -7.58 3.33
C GLN A 158 -11.61 -6.69 2.42
N ALA A 159 -11.93 -5.39 2.33
CA ALA A 159 -11.12 -4.44 1.57
C ALA A 159 -9.70 -4.32 2.17
N PHE A 160 -9.59 -4.19 3.49
CA PHE A 160 -8.33 -4.20 4.21
C PHE A 160 -7.46 -5.42 3.85
N VAL A 161 -8.00 -6.63 4.00
CA VAL A 161 -7.25 -7.87 3.70
C VAL A 161 -6.84 -7.92 2.23
N LEU A 162 -7.75 -7.62 1.29
CA LEU A 162 -7.45 -7.67 -0.15
C LEU A 162 -6.35 -6.67 -0.54
N ILE A 163 -6.43 -5.43 -0.04
CA ILE A 163 -5.44 -4.39 -0.36
C ILE A 163 -4.09 -4.74 0.26
N THR A 164 -4.07 -5.26 1.49
CA THR A 164 -2.83 -5.64 2.19
C THR A 164 -2.17 -6.84 1.52
N LEU A 165 -2.94 -7.85 1.09
CA LEU A 165 -2.42 -8.98 0.31
C LEU A 165 -1.88 -8.54 -1.05
N ALA A 166 -2.59 -7.63 -1.75
CA ALA A 166 -2.08 -7.08 -3.01
C ALA A 166 -0.76 -6.31 -2.80
N ALA A 167 -0.65 -5.53 -1.74
CA ALA A 167 0.60 -4.86 -1.37
C ALA A 167 1.71 -5.87 -1.05
N ALA A 168 1.42 -6.93 -0.30
CA ALA A 168 2.39 -7.97 0.03
C ALA A 168 2.89 -8.70 -1.22
N LEU A 169 2.02 -9.00 -2.19
CA LEU A 169 2.41 -9.60 -3.46
C LEU A 169 3.30 -8.67 -4.29
N LEU A 170 2.96 -7.38 -4.40
CA LEU A 170 3.78 -6.41 -5.11
C LEU A 170 5.15 -6.22 -4.43
N ALA A 171 5.17 -6.11 -3.10
CA ALA A 171 6.40 -6.00 -2.34
C ALA A 171 7.26 -7.27 -2.48
N LEU A 172 6.64 -8.46 -2.48
CA LEU A 172 7.34 -9.73 -2.71
C LEU A 172 8.03 -9.78 -4.07
N VAL A 173 7.38 -9.28 -5.13
CA VAL A 173 8.01 -9.17 -6.46
C VAL A 173 9.28 -8.31 -6.38
N GLY A 174 9.22 -7.18 -5.68
CA GLY A 174 10.38 -6.33 -5.44
C GLY A 174 11.48 -7.05 -4.67
N VAL A 175 11.16 -7.69 -3.54
CA VAL A 175 12.11 -8.43 -2.69
C VAL A 175 12.78 -9.56 -3.46
N VAL A 176 12.02 -10.37 -4.20
CA VAL A 176 12.57 -11.50 -4.98
C VAL A 176 13.47 -11.00 -6.11
N ALA A 177 13.08 -9.94 -6.80
CA ALA A 177 13.92 -9.36 -7.86
C ALA A 177 15.23 -8.81 -7.29
N GLU A 178 15.18 -8.10 -6.16
CA GLU A 178 16.35 -7.54 -5.49
C GLU A 178 17.29 -8.64 -4.99
N TYR A 179 16.73 -9.69 -4.38
CA TYR A 179 17.52 -10.81 -3.84
C TYR A 179 18.18 -11.64 -4.94
N THR A 180 17.43 -11.98 -6.00
CA THR A 180 17.95 -12.85 -7.07
C THR A 180 18.89 -12.13 -8.01
N ARG A 181 18.74 -10.80 -8.18
CA ARG A 181 19.48 -9.97 -9.14
C ARG A 181 19.42 -10.47 -10.59
N ILE A 182 18.44 -11.33 -10.91
CA ILE A 182 18.24 -11.90 -12.26
C ILE A 182 17.59 -10.87 -13.18
N VAL A 183 16.65 -10.10 -12.65
CA VAL A 183 15.84 -9.16 -13.45
C VAL A 183 16.52 -7.78 -13.42
N PRO A 184 16.88 -7.21 -14.59
CA PRO A 184 17.44 -5.86 -14.65
C PRO A 184 16.47 -4.79 -14.14
N GLU A 185 17.01 -3.71 -13.56
CA GLU A 185 16.23 -2.62 -12.98
C GLU A 185 15.24 -1.97 -13.97
N TRP A 186 15.64 -1.80 -15.23
CA TRP A 186 14.77 -1.23 -16.26
C TRP A 186 13.56 -2.13 -16.58
N VAL A 187 13.73 -3.46 -16.50
CA VAL A 187 12.62 -4.42 -16.67
C VAL A 187 11.66 -4.29 -15.48
N MET A 188 12.20 -4.21 -14.27
CA MET A 188 11.39 -3.99 -13.06
C MET A 188 10.61 -2.67 -13.13
N LEU A 189 11.20 -1.62 -13.70
CA LEU A 189 10.53 -0.35 -13.90
C LEU A 189 9.39 -0.47 -14.92
N ILE A 190 9.61 -1.15 -16.06
CA ILE A 190 8.57 -1.39 -17.05
C ILE A 190 7.42 -2.20 -16.43
N LEU A 191 7.72 -3.27 -15.69
CA LEU A 191 6.72 -4.08 -14.99
C LEU A 191 5.95 -3.26 -13.96
N PHE A 192 6.62 -2.37 -13.22
CA PHE A 192 5.96 -1.46 -12.28
C PHE A 192 5.00 -0.51 -12.99
N LEU A 193 5.42 0.08 -14.11
CA LEU A 193 4.56 0.95 -14.92
C LEU A 193 3.36 0.19 -15.50
N LEU A 194 3.55 -1.04 -15.97
CA LEU A 194 2.46 -1.90 -16.42
C LEU A 194 1.48 -2.20 -15.28
N ALA A 195 1.97 -2.53 -14.09
CA ALA A 195 1.15 -2.72 -12.89
C ALA A 195 0.40 -1.44 -12.51
N PHE A 196 1.06 -0.28 -12.59
CA PHE A 196 0.47 1.05 -12.34
C PHE A 196 -0.69 1.34 -13.31
N PHE A 197 -0.49 1.11 -14.61
CA PHE A 197 -1.54 1.33 -15.61
C PHE A 197 -2.68 0.33 -15.47
N LEU A 198 -2.37 -0.94 -15.19
CA LEU A 198 -3.37 -1.97 -14.89
C LEU A 198 -4.22 -1.58 -13.67
N TYR A 199 -3.58 -1.12 -12.60
CA TYR A 199 -4.22 -0.60 -11.40
C TYR A 199 -5.17 0.56 -11.74
N GLY A 200 -4.69 1.56 -12.48
CA GLY A 200 -5.50 2.71 -12.92
C GLY A 200 -6.68 2.30 -13.81
N TYR A 201 -6.48 1.32 -14.69
CA TYR A 201 -7.53 0.75 -15.54
C TYR A 201 -8.59 0.00 -14.73
N CYS A 202 -8.17 -0.84 -13.78
CA CYS A 202 -9.05 -1.55 -12.85
C CYS A 202 -9.90 -0.57 -12.05
N ILE A 203 -9.31 0.53 -11.57
CA ILE A 203 -10.02 1.60 -10.88
C ILE A 203 -11.06 2.28 -11.79
N LYS A 204 -10.68 2.65 -13.02
CA LYS A 204 -11.61 3.29 -13.97
C LYS A 204 -12.78 2.36 -14.30
N ARG A 205 -12.55 1.04 -14.36
CA ARG A 205 -13.57 0.02 -14.63
C ARG A 205 -14.16 -0.60 -13.37
N ALA A 206 -13.85 -0.10 -12.17
CA ALA A 206 -14.28 -0.68 -10.91
C ALA A 206 -15.81 -0.85 -10.83
N TRP A 207 -16.59 0.04 -11.45
CA TRP A 207 -18.05 -0.09 -11.57
C TRP A 207 -18.53 -1.24 -12.46
N LYS A 208 -17.80 -1.58 -13.54
CA LYS A 208 -18.10 -2.78 -14.35
C LYS A 208 -17.71 -4.05 -13.59
N VAL A 209 -16.55 -4.04 -12.94
CA VAL A 209 -16.05 -5.17 -12.13
C VAL A 209 -16.99 -5.44 -10.94
N ALA A 210 -17.39 -4.40 -10.21
CA ALA A 210 -18.38 -4.46 -9.14
C ALA A 210 -19.70 -5.10 -9.60
N ARG A 211 -20.21 -4.71 -10.77
CA ARG A 211 -21.43 -5.30 -11.35
C ARG A 211 -21.22 -6.77 -11.72
N MET A 212 -20.06 -7.13 -12.26
CA MET A 212 -19.71 -8.52 -12.58
C MET A 212 -19.64 -9.39 -11.33
N VAL A 213 -18.92 -8.94 -10.29
CA VAL A 213 -18.79 -9.64 -9.00
C VAL A 213 -20.16 -9.80 -8.33
N LYS A 214 -21.02 -8.77 -8.34
CA LYS A 214 -22.40 -8.88 -7.85
C LYS A 214 -23.22 -9.91 -8.63
N ARG A 215 -23.04 -10.02 -9.95
CA ARG A 215 -23.69 -11.07 -10.77
C ARG A 215 -23.19 -12.47 -10.42
N ILE A 216 -21.88 -12.65 -10.26
CA ILE A 216 -21.28 -13.95 -9.89
C ILE A 216 -21.76 -14.39 -8.50
N ARG A 217 -21.69 -13.51 -7.48
CA ARG A 217 -22.19 -13.83 -6.13
C ARG A 217 -23.68 -14.20 -6.13
N ARG A 218 -24.50 -13.53 -6.94
CA ARG A 218 -25.93 -13.89 -7.11
C ARG A 218 -26.11 -15.27 -7.72
N ARG A 219 -25.27 -15.68 -8.68
CA ARG A 219 -25.31 -17.04 -9.26
C ARG A 219 -24.88 -18.09 -8.25
N ILE A 220 -23.80 -17.86 -7.51
CA ILE A 220 -23.32 -18.78 -6.47
C ILE A 220 -24.38 -18.98 -5.37
N ARG A 221 -25.00 -17.90 -4.87
CA ARG A 221 -26.11 -18.00 -3.89
C ARG A 221 -27.32 -18.78 -4.41
N ARG A 222 -27.61 -18.71 -5.71
CA ARG A 222 -28.71 -19.48 -6.31
C ARG A 222 -28.39 -20.96 -6.44
N HIS A 223 -27.13 -21.35 -6.62
CA HIS A 223 -26.74 -22.76 -6.60
C HIS A 223 -26.63 -23.33 -5.17
N SER A 224 -26.14 -22.57 -4.20
CA SER A 224 -26.08 -23.03 -2.80
C SER A 224 -27.45 -23.12 -2.11
N GLY A 225 -28.48 -22.45 -2.63
CA GLY A 225 -29.87 -22.57 -2.14
C GLY A 225 -30.66 -23.73 -2.77
N ASN A 226 -30.04 -24.51 -3.66
CA ASN A 226 -30.71 -25.54 -4.46
C ASN A 226 -30.15 -26.95 -4.19
N ASN A 227 -29.58 -27.18 -3.00
CA ASN A 227 -29.29 -28.53 -2.52
C ASN A 227 -30.57 -29.08 -1.86
N PRO A 228 -31.32 -30.01 -2.50
CA PRO A 228 -32.24 -30.84 -1.75
C PRO A 228 -31.40 -31.78 -0.87
N ASN A 229 -31.92 -32.07 0.33
CA ASN A 229 -31.37 -33.07 1.24
C ASN A 229 -31.17 -34.43 0.55
#